data_AF-A0A437R577-F1
#
_entry.id   AF-A0A437R577-F1
#
_cell.length_a   1.000
_cell.length_b   1.000
_cell.length_c   1.000
_cell.angle_alpha   90.00
_cell.angle_beta   90.00
_cell.angle_gamma   90.00
#
_symmetry.space_group_name_H-M   'P 1'
#
loop_
_entity.id
_entity.type
_entity.pdbx_description
1 polymer ?
#
loop_
_entity_poly.entity_id
_entity_poly.type
_entity_poly.pdbx_seq_one_letter_code
_entity_poly.pdbx_strand_id
1 'polypeptide(L)'
;MLKLYVAVDVSDDDVTLAEVAEQCGYDVRHPLVLDVAEPVVAHFHEQDCLQLALTCPDGVVDAVVLLAEAELLLSHPSVSAVYKIGISE
;
A
#
# COMPACT_ATOMS: atom_id res chain seq x y z
N MET A 1 11.98 2.48 -8.33
CA MET A 1 10.93 2.77 -7.32
C MET A 1 9.95 1.61 -7.39
N LEU A 2 9.61 1.00 -6.26
CA LEU A 2 8.66 -0.12 -6.25
C LEU A 2 7.26 0.40 -5.93
N LYS A 3 6.22 -0.30 -6.37
CA LYS A 3 4.82 0.02 -6.12
C LYS A 3 4.18 -1.13 -5.39
N LEU A 4 3.83 -0.93 -4.13
CA LEU A 4 3.07 -1.89 -3.33
C LEU A 4 1.58 -1.65 -3.54
N TYR A 5 0.86 -2.68 -3.95
CA TYR A 5 -0.59 -2.64 -4.14
C TYR A 5 -1.29 -3.31 -2.96
N VAL A 6 -2.33 -2.66 -2.46
CA VAL A 6 -3.00 -3.00 -1.22
C VAL A 6 -4.51 -2.95 -1.41
N ALA A 7 -5.17 -4.10 -1.24
CA ALA A 7 -6.62 -4.14 -1.13
C ALA A 7 -7.03 -3.68 0.28
N VAL A 8 -8.05 -2.85 0.34
CA VAL A 8 -8.59 -2.28 1.57
C VAL A 8 -10.07 -2.65 1.65
N ASP A 9 -10.47 -3.22 2.76
CA ASP A 9 -11.88 -3.43 3.09
C ASP A 9 -12.38 -2.20 3.85
N VAL A 10 -13.38 -1.53 3.29
CA VAL A 10 -13.98 -0.30 3.84
C VAL A 10 -15.34 -0.68 4.41
N SER A 11 -15.50 -0.52 5.73
CA SER A 11 -16.72 -0.91 6.44
C SER A 11 -17.83 0.14 6.40
N ASP A 12 -17.51 1.35 5.98
CA ASP A 12 -18.43 2.48 5.91
C ASP A 12 -18.83 2.73 4.44
N ASP A 13 -20.10 2.48 4.11
CA ASP A 13 -20.63 2.60 2.75
C ASP A 13 -20.60 4.04 2.22
N ASP A 14 -20.48 5.03 3.11
CA ASP A 14 -20.38 6.45 2.73
C ASP A 14 -18.93 6.89 2.47
N VAL A 15 -17.93 6.02 2.70
CA VAL A 15 -16.50 6.33 2.51
C VAL A 15 -15.97 5.64 1.27
N THR A 16 -15.41 6.44 0.36
CA THR A 16 -14.76 5.94 -0.85
C THR A 16 -13.30 5.57 -0.62
N LEU A 17 -12.75 4.70 -1.49
CA LEU A 17 -11.33 4.37 -1.47
C LEU A 17 -10.42 5.61 -1.70
N ALA A 18 -10.91 6.60 -2.44
CA ALA A 18 -10.20 7.87 -2.65
C ALA A 18 -10.10 8.68 -1.34
N GLU A 19 -11.18 8.76 -0.56
CA GLU A 19 -11.15 9.41 0.75
C GLU A 19 -10.21 8.69 1.72
N VAL A 20 -10.20 7.35 1.70
CA VAL A 20 -9.21 6.58 2.48
C VAL A 20 -7.79 6.94 2.06
N ALA A 21 -7.50 7.02 0.76
CA ALA A 21 -6.17 7.38 0.28
C ALA A 21 -5.71 8.76 0.78
N GLU A 22 -6.61 9.75 0.77
CA GLU A 22 -6.33 11.12 1.19
C GLU A 22 -6.20 11.30 2.72
N GLN A 23 -6.88 10.47 3.52
CA GLN A 23 -7.05 10.69 4.96
C GLN A 23 -6.38 9.63 5.83
N CYS A 24 -5.90 8.53 5.25
CA CYS A 24 -5.26 7.48 6.04
C CYS A 24 -3.88 7.90 6.57
N GLY A 25 -3.57 7.42 7.78
CA GLY A 25 -2.17 7.28 8.19
C GLY A 25 -1.58 6.03 7.54
N TYR A 26 -0.34 6.11 7.07
CA TYR A 26 0.33 5.01 6.39
C TYR A 26 1.82 4.95 6.72
N ASP A 27 2.36 3.74 6.76
CA ASP A 27 3.80 3.46 6.87
C ASP A 27 4.10 2.04 6.35
N VAL A 28 5.32 1.82 5.87
CA VAL A 28 5.81 0.49 5.47
C VAL A 28 7.12 0.21 6.19
N ARG A 29 7.07 -0.70 7.16
CA ARG A 29 8.24 -1.09 7.94
C ARG A 29 8.99 -2.20 7.22
N HIS A 30 10.16 -1.84 6.72
CA HIS A 30 11.14 -2.77 6.19
C HIS A 30 12.52 -2.10 6.14
N PRO A 31 13.64 -2.78 6.48
CA PRO A 31 14.97 -2.16 6.48
C PRO A 31 15.42 -1.57 5.14
N LEU A 32 14.84 -2.06 4.03
CA LEU A 32 15.15 -1.62 2.67
C LEU A 32 14.14 -0.61 2.09
N VAL A 33 13.13 -0.20 2.87
CA VAL A 33 12.23 0.89 2.51
C VAL A 33 12.76 2.17 3.14
N LEU A 34 13.19 3.09 2.30
CA LEU A 34 13.78 4.37 2.71
C LEU A 34 12.72 5.45 2.88
N ASP A 35 11.68 5.39 2.05
CA ASP A 35 10.58 6.35 2.05
C ASP A 35 9.32 5.74 1.41
N VAL A 36 8.16 6.27 1.80
CA VAL A 36 6.85 5.83 1.31
C VAL A 36 6.06 7.08 0.90
N ALA A 37 5.69 7.15 -0.37
CA ALA A 37 4.86 8.24 -0.87
C ALA A 37 3.39 8.09 -0.43
N GLU A 38 2.66 9.21 -0.49
CA GLU A 38 1.21 9.24 -0.25
C GLU A 38 0.48 8.16 -1.06
N PRO A 39 -0.42 7.38 -0.43
CA PRO A 39 -1.24 6.40 -1.12
C PRO A 39 -2.10 7.04 -2.20
N VAL A 40 -2.23 6.35 -3.32
CA VAL A 40 -3.14 6.76 -4.40
C VAL A 40 -4.04 5.61 -4.78
N VAL A 41 -5.23 5.92 -5.28
CA VAL A 41 -6.11 4.90 -5.86
C VAL A 41 -5.48 4.39 -7.16
N ALA A 42 -5.42 3.07 -7.30
CA ALA A 42 -4.92 2.38 -8.47
C ALA A 42 -5.80 1.18 -8.79
N HIS A 43 -5.59 0.63 -9.98
CA HIS A 43 -6.27 -0.57 -10.44
C HIS A 43 -5.24 -1.69 -10.67
N PHE A 44 -5.40 -2.81 -9.97
CA PHE A 44 -4.47 -3.94 -10.04
C PHE A 44 -5.23 -5.25 -10.15
N HIS A 45 -5.01 -6.01 -11.22
CA HIS A 45 -5.66 -7.30 -11.49
C HIS A 45 -7.19 -7.25 -11.29
N GLU A 46 -7.86 -6.32 -11.97
CA GLU A 46 -9.34 -6.18 -12.01
C GLU A 46 -10.01 -5.67 -10.72
N GLN A 47 -9.24 -5.23 -9.72
CA GLN A 47 -9.76 -4.58 -8.50
C GLN A 47 -9.16 -3.20 -8.28
N ASP A 48 -9.97 -2.30 -7.73
CA ASP A 48 -9.51 -1.01 -7.22
C ASP A 48 -8.83 -1.21 -5.86
N CYS A 49 -7.69 -0.54 -5.69
CA CYS A 49 -6.80 -0.74 -4.56
C CYS A 49 -6.02 0.55 -4.24
N LEU A 50 -5.29 0.55 -3.14
CA LEU A 50 -4.30 1.59 -2.87
C LEU A 50 -2.93 1.16 -3.39
N GLN A 51 -2.21 2.10 -4.00
CA GLN A 51 -0.84 1.95 -4.40
C GLN A 51 0.05 2.86 -3.55
N LEU A 52 1.04 2.28 -2.89
CA LEU A 52 2.08 3.01 -2.18
C LEU A 52 3.38 2.93 -2.97
N ALA A 53 3.96 4.07 -3.31
CA ALA A 53 5.26 4.10 -3.97
C ALA A 53 6.37 4.02 -2.91
N LEU A 54 7.23 3.01 -3.05
CA LEU A 54 8.32 2.70 -2.13
C LEU A 54 9.66 3.12 -2.75
N THR A 55 10.38 3.96 -2.03
CA THR A 55 11.77 4.27 -2.33
C THR A 55 12.66 3.23 -1.66
N CYS A 56 13.46 2.52 -2.46
CA CYS A 56 14.37 1.48 -2.01
C CYS A 56 15.78 1.72 -2.58
N PRO A 57 16.84 1.17 -1.96
CA PRO A 57 18.17 1.18 -2.56
C PRO A 57 18.19 0.40 -3.89
N ASP A 58 18.76 0.98 -4.94
CA ASP A 58 18.82 0.38 -6.27
C ASP A 58 19.57 -0.95 -6.28
N GLY A 59 19.01 -1.96 -6.97
CA GLY A 59 19.67 -3.24 -7.24
C GLY A 59 19.81 -4.19 -6.05
N VAL A 60 19.25 -3.85 -4.90
CA VAL A 60 19.34 -4.67 -3.66
C VAL A 60 18.05 -5.41 -3.36
N VAL A 61 16.90 -4.89 -3.80
CA VAL A 61 15.59 -5.35 -3.32
C VAL A 61 14.93 -6.29 -4.33
N ASP A 62 14.77 -7.55 -3.94
CA ASP A 62 13.85 -8.46 -4.60
C ASP A 62 12.42 -8.09 -4.22
N ALA A 63 11.59 -7.77 -5.22
CA ALA A 63 10.22 -7.32 -4.99
C ALA A 63 9.36 -8.39 -4.30
N VAL A 64 9.52 -9.67 -4.64
CA VAL A 64 8.74 -10.77 -4.05
C VAL A 64 9.10 -10.94 -2.58
N VAL A 65 10.38 -10.86 -2.24
CA VAL A 65 10.84 -10.89 -0.85
C VAL A 65 10.31 -9.68 -0.08
N LEU A 66 10.40 -8.47 -0.66
CA LEU A 66 9.86 -7.28 -0.01
C LEU A 66 8.35 -7.38 0.24
N LEU A 67 7.59 -7.88 -0.73
CA LEU A 67 6.15 -8.08 -0.59
C LEU A 67 5.83 -9.04 0.56
N ALA A 68 6.64 -10.08 0.78
CA ALA A 68 6.44 -11.01 1.88
C ALA A 68 6.80 -10.39 3.24
N GLU A 69 7.96 -9.73 3.34
CA GLU A 69 8.56 -9.29 4.60
C GLU A 69 8.06 -7.94 5.10
N ALA A 70 7.71 -7.01 4.21
CA ALA A 70 7.32 -5.66 4.61
C ALA A 70 6.05 -5.65 5.46
N GLU A 71 6.09 -5.01 6.61
CA GLU A 71 4.90 -4.78 7.44
C GLU A 71 4.23 -3.47 7.01
N LEU A 72 3.00 -3.58 6.51
CA LEU A 72 2.19 -2.42 6.15
C LEU A 72 1.37 -1.97 7.35
N LEU A 73 1.48 -0.69 7.67
CA LEU A 73 0.60 -0.02 8.61
C LEU A 73 -0.28 0.94 7.82
N LEU A 74 -1.58 0.74 7.91
CA LEU A 74 -2.57 1.65 7.36
C LEU A 74 -3.66 1.84 8.38
N SER A 75 -3.97 3.09 8.71
CA SER A 75 -4.95 3.46 9.72
C SER A 75 -5.92 4.48 9.18
N HIS A 76 -7.19 4.10 9.14
CA HIS A 76 -8.31 4.97 8.82
C HIS A 76 -9.54 4.41 9.57
N PRO A 77 -10.41 5.26 10.17
CA PRO A 77 -11.52 4.79 11.01
C PRO A 77 -12.51 3.87 10.29
N SER A 78 -12.67 4.05 8.98
CA SER A 78 -13.58 3.26 8.14
C SER A 78 -12.93 2.02 7.52
N VAL A 79 -11.68 1.70 7.84
CA VAL A 79 -10.97 0.52 7.28
C VAL A 79 -11.04 -0.64 8.27
N SER A 80 -11.64 -1.75 7.83
CA SER A 80 -11.78 -2.99 8.62
C SER A 80 -10.61 -3.95 8.43
N ALA A 81 -10.06 -4.01 7.22
CA ALA A 81 -8.97 -4.90 6.89
C ALA A 81 -8.11 -4.38 5.73
N VAL A 82 -6.87 -4.85 5.67
CA VAL A 82 -5.86 -4.42 4.70
C VAL A 82 -5.04 -5.63 4.25
N TYR A 83 -4.85 -5.77 2.94
CA TYR A 83 -4.16 -6.92 2.35
C TYR A 83 -3.16 -6.47 1.30
N LYS A 84 -1.89 -6.87 1.44
CA LYS A 84 -0.89 -6.75 0.37
C LYS A 84 -1.28 -7.71 -0.75
N ILE A 85 -1.55 -7.20 -1.95
CA ILE A 85 -2.04 -7.98 -3.09
C ILE A 85 -1.03 -8.09 -4.23
N GLY A 86 -0.01 -7.24 -4.24
CA GLY A 86 1.02 -7.29 -5.26
C GLY A 86 2.09 -6.24 -5.08
N ILE A 87 3.16 -6.40 -5.86
CA ILE A 87 4.23 -5.42 -5.98
C ILE A 87 4.70 -5.37 -7.43
N SER A 88 5.04 -4.19 -7.93
CA SER A 88 5.66 -4.01 -9.24
C SER A 88 6.80 -2.99 -9.17
N GLU A 89 7.62 -2.96 -10.22
CA GLU A 89 8.49 -1.82 -10.51
C GLU A 89 7.71 -0.65 -11.13
#